data_AF-J4WS35-F1
#
_entry.id   AF-J4WS35-F1
#
_cell.length_a   1.000
_cell.length_b   1.000
_cell.length_c   1.000
_cell.angle_alpha   90.00
_cell.angle_beta   90.00
_cell.angle_gamma   90.00
#
_symmetry.space_group_name_H-M   'P 1'
#
loop_
_entity.id
_entity.type
_entity.pdbx_description
1 polymer ?
#
loop_
_entity_poly.entity_id
_entity_poly.type
_entity_poly.pdbx_seq_one_letter_code
_entity_poly.pdbx_strand_id
1 'polypeptide(L)'
;MSFISDKFVHSLIYFYLAILGILSKFRFNDLKVVALIFLFGAFIELIHYYHPYRLFEFFDLLANLIGVTIAFLIFRLKNKLTY
;
A
#
# COMPACT_ATOMS: atom_id res chain seq x y z
N MET A 1 10.89 -12.47 -11.85
CA MET A 1 9.88 -11.59 -12.48
C MET A 1 10.59 -10.45 -13.18
N SER A 2 10.02 -9.87 -14.24
CA SER A 2 10.58 -8.62 -14.78
C SER A 2 10.41 -7.49 -13.75
N PHE A 3 11.33 -6.52 -13.75
CA PHE A 3 11.32 -5.36 -12.86
C PHE A 3 9.93 -4.68 -12.81
N ILE A 4 9.31 -4.48 -13.97
CA ILE A 4 7.99 -3.83 -14.09
C ILE A 4 6.88 -4.71 -13.49
N SER A 5 6.92 -6.02 -13.75
CA SER A 5 5.92 -6.96 -13.22
C SER A 5 5.94 -6.99 -11.69
N ASP A 6 7.14 -6.95 -11.12
CA ASP A 6 7.35 -6.91 -9.68
C ASP A 6 6.72 -5.66 -9.03
N LYS A 7 6.94 -4.47 -9.60
CA LYS A 7 6.33 -3.22 -9.09
C LYS A 7 4.82 -3.19 -9.26
N PHE A 8 4.31 -3.77 -10.34
CA PHE A 8 2.86 -3.90 -10.53
C PHE A 8 2.24 -4.79 -9.45
N VAL A 9 2.88 -5.92 -9.13
CA VAL A 9 2.44 -6.82 -8.06
C VAL A 9 2.48 -6.12 -6.70
N HIS A 10 3.55 -5.38 -6.40
CA HIS A 10 3.64 -4.57 -5.18
C HIS A 10 2.47 -3.57 -5.08
N SER A 11 2.23 -2.78 -6.13
CA SER A 11 1.10 -1.85 -6.16
C SER A 11 -0.25 -2.56 -5.98
N LEU A 12 -0.46 -3.70 -6.64
CA LEU A 12 -1.70 -4.47 -6.57
C LEU A 12 -1.96 -5.04 -5.16
N ILE A 13 -0.93 -5.59 -4.51
CA ILE A 13 -1.03 -6.15 -3.16
C ILE A 13 -1.39 -5.05 -2.16
N TYR A 14 -0.70 -3.92 -2.20
CA TYR A 14 -0.94 -2.82 -1.26
C TYR A 14 -2.26 -2.11 -1.54
N PHE A 15 -2.69 -2.04 -2.80
CA PHE A 15 -4.04 -1.63 -3.17
C PHE A 15 -5.11 -2.52 -2.52
N TYR A 16 -4.97 -3.84 -2.67
CA TYR A 16 -5.92 -4.80 -2.11
C TYR A 16 -5.93 -4.75 -0.57
N LEU A 17 -4.76 -4.70 0.07
CA LEU A 17 -4.66 -4.55 1.52
C LEU A 17 -5.31 -3.26 2.02
N ALA A 18 -5.12 -2.14 1.34
CA ALA A 18 -5.76 -0.87 1.70
C ALA A 18 -7.29 -0.93 1.56
N ILE A 19 -7.83 -1.58 0.51
CA ILE A 19 -9.27 -1.82 0.38
C ILE A 19 -9.79 -2.63 1.58
N LEU A 20 -9.14 -3.76 1.89
CA LEU A 20 -9.54 -4.59 3.02
C LEU A 20 -9.50 -3.80 4.33
N GLY A 21 -8.43 -3.03 4.57
CA GLY A 21 -8.29 -2.21 5.77
C GLY A 21 -9.40 -1.17 5.93
N ILE A 22 -9.79 -0.50 4.85
CA ILE A 22 -10.89 0.48 4.86
C ILE A 22 -12.26 -0.24 5.08
N LEU A 23 -12.46 -1.41 4.46
CA LEU A 23 -13.69 -2.19 4.60
C LEU A 23 -13.85 -2.82 5.98
N SER A 24 -12.76 -3.13 6.68
CA SER A 24 -12.80 -3.64 8.06
C SER A 24 -13.38 -2.64 9.07
N LYS A 25 -13.56 -1.37 8.69
CA LYS A 25 -14.16 -0.32 9.53
C LYS A 25 -13.55 -0.28 10.94
N PHE A 26 -12.22 -0.24 10.99
CA PHE A 26 -11.49 -0.06 12.24
C PHE A 26 -11.93 1.22 12.96
N ARG A 27 -11.66 1.30 14.27
CA ARG A 27 -11.95 2.50 15.09
C ARG A 27 -11.12 3.73 14.67
N PHE A 28 -10.20 3.59 13.72
CA PHE A 28 -9.36 4.65 13.19
C PHE A 28 -9.94 5.20 11.88
N ASN A 29 -9.61 6.46 11.55
CA ASN A 29 -9.96 7.05 10.26
C ASN A 29 -9.27 6.30 9.11
N ASP A 30 -9.92 6.20 7.95
CA ASP A 30 -9.44 5.53 6.74
C ASP A 30 -8.02 5.97 6.36
N LEU A 31 -7.71 7.27 6.47
CA LEU A 31 -6.35 7.80 6.25
C LEU A 31 -5.30 7.17 7.17
N LYS A 32 -5.62 6.96 8.45
CA LYS A 32 -4.69 6.35 9.41
C LYS A 32 -4.46 4.88 9.08
N VAL A 33 -5.51 4.16 8.67
CA VAL A 33 -5.40 2.75 8.27
C VAL A 33 -4.49 2.62 7.04
N VAL A 34 -4.72 3.43 6.02
CA VAL A 34 -3.91 3.47 4.79
C VAL A 34 -2.45 3.83 5.09
N ALA A 35 -2.22 4.81 5.97
CA ALA A 35 -0.87 5.20 6.39
C ALA A 35 -0.14 4.08 7.17
N LEU A 36 -0.85 3.36 8.04
CA LEU A 36 -0.30 2.20 8.76
C LEU A 36 0.09 1.06 7.82
N ILE A 37 -0.74 0.78 6.81
CA ILE A 37 -0.45 -0.24 5.79
C ILE A 37 0.79 0.14 4.97
N PHE A 38 0.90 1.41 4.57
CA PHE A 38 2.10 1.90 3.90
C PHE A 38 3.34 1.78 4.77
N LEU A 39 3.25 2.22 6.04
CA LEU A 39 4.37 2.16 6.98
C LEU A 39 4.81 0.72 7.25
N PHE A 40 3.86 -0.22 7.32
CA PHE A 40 4.14 -1.64 7.42
C PHE A 40 4.98 -2.13 6.22
N GLY A 41 4.63 -1.72 5.01
CA GLY A 41 5.44 -2.04 3.83
C GLY A 41 6.80 -1.38 3.81
N ALA A 42 6.89 -0.13 4.24
CA ALA A 42 8.16 0.56 4.38
C ALA A 42 9.08 -0.12 5.39
N PHE A 43 8.52 -0.66 6.47
CA PHE A 43 9.26 -1.42 7.46
C PHE A 43 9.78 -2.75 6.92
N ILE A 44 8.99 -3.46 6.11
CA ILE A 44 9.44 -4.69 5.43
C ILE A 44 10.62 -4.39 4.50
N GLU A 45 10.54 -3.32 3.71
CA GLU A 45 11.64 -2.89 2.84
C GLU A 45 12.89 -2.52 3.63
N LEU A 46 12.75 -1.89 4.80
CA LEU A 46 13.87 -1.65 5.69
C LEU A 46 14.50 -2.95 6.22
N ILE A 47 13.69 -3.98 6.51
CA ILE A 47 14.22 -5.30 6.90
C ILE A 47 14.97 -5.95 5.74
N HIS A 48 14.49 -5.80 4.50
CA HIS A 48 15.20 -6.33 3.33
C HIS A 48 16.60 -5.77 3.18
N TYR A 49 16.89 -4.56 3.66
CA TYR A 49 18.27 -4.05 3.71
C TYR A 49 19.25 -4.99 4.43
N TYR A 50 18.80 -5.71 5.46
CA TYR A 50 19.61 -6.63 6.24
C TYR A 50 19.57 -8.08 5.70
N HIS A 51 18.76 -8.36 4.68
CA HIS A 51 18.58 -9.71 4.17
C HIS A 51 19.50 -9.97 2.97
N PRO A 52 20.36 -11.00 3.00
CA PRO A 52 21.39 -11.21 1.97
C PRO A 52 20.86 -11.51 0.55
N TYR A 53 19.59 -11.93 0.42
CA TYR A 53 18.98 -12.31 -0.86
C TYR A 53 18.00 -11.29 -1.42
N ARG A 54 17.77 -10.17 -0.73
CA ARG A 54 16.83 -9.14 -1.20
C ARG A 54 17.43 -7.76 -0.94
N LEU A 55 17.43 -6.92 -1.97
CA LEU A 55 17.94 -5.56 -1.84
C LEU A 55 16.80 -4.63 -1.44
N PHE A 56 17.14 -3.62 -0.63
CA PHE A 56 16.26 -2.47 -0.43
C PHE A 56 16.02 -1.80 -1.79
N GLU A 57 14.77 -1.68 -2.19
CA GLU A 57 14.42 -1.06 -3.46
C GLU A 57 13.44 0.10 -3.28
N PHE A 58 13.89 1.30 -3.63
CA PHE A 58 13.05 2.50 -3.51
C PHE A 58 11.78 2.43 -4.37
N PHE A 59 11.84 1.76 -5.52
CA PHE A 59 10.68 1.60 -6.41
C PHE A 59 9.61 0.68 -5.82
N ASP A 60 9.95 -0.21 -4.88
CA ASP A 60 8.94 -0.98 -4.13
C ASP A 60 8.14 -0.08 -3.20
N LEU A 61 8.81 0.83 -2.49
CA LEU A 61 8.14 1.83 -1.67
C LEU A 61 7.20 2.70 -2.51
N LEU A 62 7.65 3.14 -3.68
CA LEU A 62 6.83 3.93 -4.59
C LEU A 62 5.62 3.13 -5.08
N ALA A 63 5.81 1.86 -5.46
CA ALA A 63 4.72 0.98 -5.88
C ALA A 63 3.69 0.76 -4.76
N ASN A 64 4.16 0.49 -3.53
CA ASN A 64 3.33 0.35 -2.35
C ASN A 64 2.52 1.64 -2.10
N LEU A 65 3.16 2.81 -2.21
CA LEU A 65 2.51 4.12 -2.06
C LEU A 65 1.41 4.35 -3.11
N ILE A 66 1.68 4.02 -4.37
CA ILE A 66 0.71 4.13 -5.47
C ILE A 66 -0.51 3.25 -5.16
N GLY A 67 -0.30 2.00 -4.79
CA GLY A 67 -1.37 1.06 -4.47
C GLY A 67 -2.30 1.56 -3.37
N VAL A 68 -1.74 1.95 -2.22
CA VAL A 68 -2.54 2.45 -1.09
C VAL A 68 -3.25 3.78 -1.42
N THR A 69 -2.62 4.65 -2.22
CA THR A 69 -3.19 5.95 -2.60
C THR A 69 -4.39 5.79 -3.53
N ILE A 70 -4.29 4.92 -4.53
CA ILE A 70 -5.40 4.63 -5.45
C ILE A 70 -6.60 4.08 -4.66
N ALA A 71 -6.36 3.11 -3.76
CA ALA A 71 -7.42 2.55 -2.91
C ALA A 71 -8.12 3.64 -2.08
N PHE A 72 -7.34 4.50 -1.42
CA PHE A 72 -7.89 5.60 -0.62
C PHE A 72 -8.72 6.59 -1.46
N LEU A 73 -8.24 6.96 -2.65
CA LEU A 73 -8.96 7.87 -3.55
C LEU A 73 -10.30 7.30 -4.02
N ILE A 74 -10.36 6.01 -4.36
CA ILE A 74 -11.61 5.33 -4.76
C ILE A 74 -12.66 5.46 -3.65
N PHE A 75 -12.29 5.17 -2.40
CA PHE A 75 -13.23 5.27 -1.27
C PHE A 75 -13.63 6.71 -0.96
N ARG A 76 -12.70 7.66 -1.08
CA ARG A 76 -13.00 9.08 -0.87
C ARG A 76 -13.97 9.63 -1.93
N LEU A 77 -13.79 9.25 -3.19
CA LEU A 77 -14.69 9.62 -4.28
C LEU A 77 -16.08 8.99 -4.11
N LYS A 78 -16.14 7.70 -3.76
CA LYS A 78 -17.41 7.02 -3.45
C LYS A 78 -18.19 7.74 -2.35
N ASN A 79 -17.54 8.13 -1.26
CA ASN A 79 -18.19 8.84 -0.17
C ASN A 79 -18.68 10.24 -0.57
N LYS A 80 -17.96 10.93 -1.48
CA LYS A 80 -18.41 12.23 -2.02
C LYS A 80 -19.63 12.13 -2.94
N LEU A 81 -19.77 11.04 -3.70
CA LEU A 81 -20.89 10.80 -4.61
C LEU A 81 -22.18 10.37 -3.90
N THR A 82 -22.11 10.04 -2.62
CA THR A 82 -23.27 9.56 -1.82
C THR A 82 -23.95 10.68 -1.03
N TYR A 83 -23.46 11.93 -1.16
CA TYR A 83 -24.09 13.17 -0.65
C TYR A 83 -24.68 13.96 -1.82
#